data_AF-A0A2N2WUJ8-F1
#
_entry.id   AF-A0A2N2WUJ8-F1
#
_cell.length_a   1.000
_cell.length_b   1.000
_cell.length_c   1.000
_cell.angle_alpha   90.00
_cell.angle_beta   90.00
_cell.angle_gamma   90.00
#
_symmetry.space_group_name_H-M   'P 1'
#
loop_
_entity.id
_entity.type
_entity.pdbx_description
1 polymer ?
#
loop_
_entity_poly.entity_id
_entity_poly.type
_entity_poly.pdbx_seq_one_letter_code
_entity_poly.pdbx_strand_id
1 'polypeptide(L)'
;MLKRYSRQVILSNIGEEGQKKLLNSKVVIVGCGALGTVAANNLARAGVGHITIIDRDFVELSNLQRQMLFEEEDVGEPKALAAAKRLNAINSEIEIEPIVADLNHTNVQEI
;
A
#
# COMPACT_ATOMS: atom_id res chain seq x y z
N MET A 1 -18.76 -2.33 1.04
CA MET A 1 -18.24 -3.71 1.16
C MET A 1 -18.50 -4.61 -0.05
N LEU A 2 -19.64 -5.33 -0.20
CA LEU A 2 -19.70 -6.44 -1.19
C LEU A 2 -19.60 -6.04 -2.68
N LYS A 3 -19.97 -4.82 -3.08
CA LYS A 3 -19.94 -4.44 -4.51
C LYS A 3 -18.51 -4.35 -5.07
N ARG A 4 -17.57 -3.76 -4.30
CA ARG A 4 -16.16 -3.55 -4.72
C ARG A 4 -15.46 -4.88 -5.01
N TYR A 5 -15.63 -5.87 -4.14
CA TYR A 5 -14.93 -7.16 -4.22
C TYR A 5 -15.76 -8.28 -4.87
N SER A 6 -16.94 -7.98 -5.42
CA SER A 6 -17.86 -8.97 -6.00
C SER A 6 -17.19 -9.91 -7.01
N ARG A 7 -16.28 -9.42 -7.85
CA ARG A 7 -15.53 -10.25 -8.83
C ARG A 7 -14.46 -11.13 -8.20
N GLN A 8 -13.90 -10.73 -7.07
CA GLN A 8 -12.88 -11.50 -6.34
C GLN A 8 -13.55 -12.62 -5.54
N VAL A 9 -14.70 -12.33 -4.92
CA VAL A 9 -15.50 -13.29 -4.13
C VAL A 9 -16.04 -14.45 -4.96
N ILE A 10 -16.31 -14.26 -6.26
CA ILE A 10 -16.78 -15.33 -7.16
C ILE A 10 -15.71 -16.42 -7.36
N LEU A 11 -14.42 -16.10 -7.16
CA LEU A 11 -13.35 -17.08 -7.28
C LEU A 11 -13.43 -18.05 -6.10
N SER A 12 -13.57 -19.35 -6.40
CA SER A 12 -13.73 -20.41 -5.40
C SER A 12 -12.64 -20.45 -4.34
N ASN A 13 -11.41 -20.06 -4.71
CA ASN A 13 -10.25 -20.05 -3.81
C ASN A 13 -10.22 -18.85 -2.85
N ILE A 14 -11.03 -17.80 -3.12
CA ILE A 14 -11.18 -16.63 -2.24
C ILE A 14 -12.52 -16.75 -1.51
N GLY A 15 -13.64 -16.72 -2.23
CA GLY A 15 -14.97 -16.71 -1.61
C GLY A 15 -15.21 -15.50 -0.70
N GLU A 16 -16.36 -15.49 -0.02
CA GLU A 16 -16.65 -14.43 0.97
C GLU A 16 -15.69 -14.50 2.16
N GLU A 17 -15.36 -15.71 2.61
CA GLU A 17 -14.50 -15.93 3.77
C GLU A 17 -13.05 -15.49 3.51
N GLY A 18 -12.50 -15.75 2.31
CA GLY A 18 -11.17 -15.25 1.94
C GLY A 18 -11.15 -13.74 1.84
N GLN A 19 -12.20 -13.11 1.29
CA GLN A 19 -12.29 -11.66 1.25
C GLN A 19 -12.38 -11.04 2.65
N LYS A 20 -13.14 -11.65 3.57
CA LYS A 20 -13.16 -11.24 4.98
C LYS A 20 -11.79 -11.37 5.64
N LYS A 21 -11.03 -12.44 5.33
CA LYS A 21 -9.66 -12.61 5.83
C LYS A 21 -8.73 -11.51 5.32
N LEU A 22 -8.83 -11.11 4.05
CA LEU A 22 -8.08 -9.97 3.52
C LEU A 22 -8.46 -8.66 4.23
N LEU A 23 -9.75 -8.39 4.39
CA LEU A 23 -10.21 -7.16 5.07
C LEU A 23 -9.81 -7.09 6.55
N ASN A 24 -9.54 -8.22 7.19
CA ASN A 24 -9.09 -8.28 8.57
C ASN A 24 -7.55 -8.44 8.70
N SER A 25 -6.82 -8.55 7.58
CA SER A 25 -5.38 -8.72 7.62
C SER A 25 -4.65 -7.37 7.71
N LYS A 26 -3.44 -7.42 8.28
CA LYS A 26 -2.50 -6.31 8.33
C LYS A 26 -1.21 -6.70 7.62
N VAL A 27 -0.69 -5.81 6.79
CA VAL A 27 0.56 -6.03 6.04
C VAL A 27 1.47 -4.82 6.21
N VAL A 28 2.76 -5.06 6.38
CA VAL A 28 3.80 -4.02 6.38
C VAL A 28 4.61 -4.14 5.10
N ILE A 29 4.83 -3.01 4.42
CA ILE A 29 5.67 -2.88 3.24
C ILE A 29 6.86 -2.00 3.60
N VAL A 30 8.05 -2.60 3.61
CA VAL A 30 9.31 -1.90 3.86
C VAL A 30 9.93 -1.53 2.51
N GLY A 31 9.95 -0.24 2.21
CA GLY A 31 10.36 0.33 0.93
C GLY A 31 9.20 0.41 -0.06
N CYS A 32 8.85 1.63 -0.45
CA CYS A 32 7.87 1.97 -1.47
C CYS A 32 8.55 2.39 -2.78
N GLY A 33 9.54 1.61 -3.22
CA GLY A 33 10.19 1.75 -4.53
C GLY A 33 9.44 1.01 -5.66
N ALA A 34 10.17 0.55 -6.67
CA ALA A 34 9.56 -0.10 -7.84
C ALA A 34 8.74 -1.35 -7.48
N LEU A 35 9.22 -2.19 -6.56
CA LEU A 35 8.50 -3.38 -6.11
C LEU A 35 7.39 -3.03 -5.12
N GLY A 36 7.69 -2.15 -4.16
CA GLY A 36 6.77 -1.75 -3.11
C GLY A 36 5.51 -1.07 -3.64
N THR A 37 5.66 -0.19 -4.64
CA THR A 37 4.51 0.48 -5.28
C THR A 37 3.56 -0.51 -5.96
N VAL A 38 4.08 -1.52 -6.67
CA VAL A 38 3.27 -2.58 -7.30
C VAL A 38 2.57 -3.44 -6.24
N ALA A 39 3.31 -3.89 -5.23
CA ALA A 39 2.77 -4.72 -4.15
C ALA A 39 1.65 -3.98 -3.39
N ALA A 40 1.91 -2.74 -2.98
CA ALA A 40 0.94 -1.92 -2.25
C ALA A 40 -0.33 -1.67 -3.08
N ASN A 41 -0.19 -1.39 -4.38
CA ASN A 41 -1.33 -1.20 -5.27
C ASN A 41 -2.22 -2.46 -5.32
N ASN A 42 -1.60 -3.63 -5.49
CA ASN A 42 -2.31 -4.90 -5.56
C ASN A 42 -2.99 -5.26 -4.24
N LEU A 43 -2.30 -5.09 -3.10
CA LEU A 43 -2.84 -5.37 -1.77
C LEU A 43 -4.02 -4.45 -1.43
N ALA A 44 -3.90 -3.16 -1.75
CA ALA A 44 -4.98 -2.20 -1.54
C ALA A 44 -6.22 -2.56 -2.38
N ARG A 45 -6.03 -2.95 -3.65
CA ARG A 45 -7.14 -3.37 -4.54
C ARG A 45 -7.74 -4.72 -4.18
N ALA A 46 -6.94 -5.62 -3.60
CA ALA A 46 -7.38 -6.88 -3.04
C ALA A 46 -8.19 -6.69 -1.74
N GLY A 47 -8.11 -5.51 -1.12
CA GLY A 47 -8.83 -5.21 0.10
C GLY A 47 -8.14 -5.74 1.36
N VAL A 48 -6.80 -5.70 1.40
CA VAL A 48 -6.08 -5.84 2.67
C VAL A 48 -6.49 -4.69 3.58
N GLY A 49 -7.01 -5.03 4.76
CA GLY A 49 -7.66 -4.06 5.65
C GLY A 49 -6.76 -2.95 6.16
N HIS A 50 -5.49 -3.28 6.41
CA HIS A 50 -4.51 -2.34 6.94
C HIS A 50 -3.15 -2.55 6.26
N ILE A 51 -2.59 -1.47 5.70
CA ILE A 51 -1.27 -1.49 5.05
C ILE A 51 -0.39 -0.41 5.67
N THR A 52 0.68 -0.82 6.35
CA THR A 52 1.73 0.09 6.81
C THR A 52 2.81 0.21 5.74
N ILE A 53 3.21 1.42 5.38
CA ILE A 53 4.26 1.69 4.41
C ILE A 53 5.40 2.41 5.10
N ILE A 54 6.58 1.79 5.12
CA ILE A 54 7.77 2.35 5.74
C ILE A 54 8.77 2.71 4.63
N ASP A 55 9.03 3.99 4.42
CA ASP A 55 10.04 4.45 3.46
C ASP A 55 10.58 5.83 3.88
N ARG A 56 11.90 5.99 3.87
CA ARG A 56 12.58 7.24 4.24
C ARG A 56 12.77 8.20 3.08
N ASP A 57 12.71 7.71 1.85
CA ASP A 57 13.10 8.47 0.67
C ASP A 57 11.98 9.43 0.24
N PHE A 58 12.36 10.38 -0.63
CA PHE A 58 11.46 11.30 -1.29
C PHE A 58 11.21 10.85 -2.74
N VAL A 59 10.08 11.26 -3.31
CA VAL A 59 9.78 11.03 -4.72
C VAL A 59 10.69 11.91 -5.58
N GLU A 60 11.35 11.30 -6.55
CA GLU A 60 12.17 11.99 -7.55
C GLU A 60 11.63 11.77 -8.97
N LEU A 61 11.87 12.71 -9.88
CA LEU A 61 11.44 12.57 -11.28
C LEU A 61 11.96 11.27 -11.95
N SER A 62 13.19 10.86 -11.62
CA SER A 62 13.81 9.63 -12.12
C SER A 62 13.11 8.33 -11.67
N ASN A 63 12.26 8.44 -10.65
CA ASN A 63 11.53 7.31 -10.07
C ASN A 63 10.27 6.98 -10.87
N LEU A 64 9.65 7.97 -11.52
CA LEU A 64 8.31 7.87 -12.10
C LEU A 64 8.19 6.83 -13.22
N GLN A 65 9.28 6.54 -13.95
CA GLN A 65 9.29 5.51 -15.00
C GLN A 65 9.03 4.08 -14.50
N ARG A 66 9.15 3.83 -13.19
CA ARG A 66 8.99 2.47 -12.60
C ARG A 66 8.24 2.41 -11.27
N GLN A 67 7.85 3.54 -10.69
CA GLN A 67 7.20 3.61 -9.37
C GLN A 67 5.77 4.12 -9.53
N MET A 68 4.85 3.19 -9.78
CA MET A 68 3.51 3.48 -10.33
C MET A 68 2.53 4.22 -9.40
N LEU A 69 2.89 4.47 -8.14
CA LEU A 69 2.04 5.19 -7.20
C LEU A 69 2.29 6.71 -7.21
N PHE A 70 3.34 7.16 -7.89
CA PHE A 70 3.78 8.56 -7.87
C PHE A 70 3.56 9.22 -9.22
N GLU A 71 3.18 10.49 -9.20
CA GLU A 71 3.06 11.36 -10.38
C GLU A 71 4.01 12.56 -10.25
N GLU A 72 4.10 13.38 -11.31
CA GLU A 72 4.97 14.57 -11.30
C GLU A 72 4.63 15.55 -10.16
N GLU A 73 3.35 15.62 -9.77
CA GLU A 73 2.90 16.45 -8.65
C GLU A 73 3.42 16.00 -7.28
N ASP A 74 3.85 14.75 -7.16
CA ASP A 74 4.33 14.17 -5.90
C ASP A 74 5.85 14.36 -5.74
N VAL A 75 6.57 14.92 -6.72
CA VAL A 75 8.03 15.10 -6.66
C VAL A 75 8.41 16.01 -5.47
N GLY A 76 9.30 15.50 -4.62
CA GLY A 76 9.71 16.16 -3.38
C GLY A 76 8.89 15.78 -2.15
N GLU A 77 7.83 14.99 -2.29
CA GLU A 77 7.08 14.43 -1.16
C GLU A 77 7.74 13.16 -0.61
N PRO A 78 7.67 12.88 0.70
CA PRO A 78 8.07 11.59 1.25
C PRO A 78 7.29 10.45 0.61
N LYS A 79 7.99 9.40 0.14
CA LYS A 79 7.37 8.29 -0.59
C LYS A 79 6.26 7.61 0.20
N ALA A 80 6.45 7.41 1.50
CA ALA A 80 5.44 6.79 2.36
C ALA A 80 4.13 7.60 2.37
N LEU A 81 4.22 8.93 2.49
CA LEU A 81 3.05 9.82 2.48
C LEU A 81 2.38 9.88 1.11
N ALA A 82 3.17 10.05 0.04
CA ALA A 82 2.65 10.08 -1.33
C ALA A 82 1.94 8.76 -1.68
N ALA A 83 2.52 7.62 -1.28
CA ALA A 83 1.91 6.31 -1.49
C ALA A 83 0.60 6.18 -0.70
N ALA A 84 0.56 6.63 0.55
CA ALA A 84 -0.67 6.62 1.35
C ALA A 84 -1.79 7.48 0.74
N LYS A 85 -1.46 8.70 0.28
CA LYS A 85 -2.40 9.56 -0.46
C LYS A 85 -2.98 8.82 -1.67
N ARG A 86 -2.13 8.21 -2.50
CA ARG A 86 -2.57 7.48 -3.71
C ARG A 86 -3.42 6.25 -3.38
N LEU A 87 -3.03 5.46 -2.38
CA LEU A 87 -3.73 4.23 -2.02
C LEU A 87 -5.09 4.49 -1.38
N ASN A 88 -5.20 5.54 -0.54
CA ASN A 88 -6.49 5.98 -0.01
C ASN A 88 -7.45 6.43 -1.13
N ALA A 89 -6.94 7.06 -2.19
CA ALA A 89 -7.74 7.42 -3.37
C ALA A 89 -8.20 6.17 -4.17
N ILE A 90 -7.40 5.09 -4.17
CA ILE A 90 -7.74 3.82 -4.82
C ILE A 90 -8.81 3.06 -4.02
N ASN A 91 -8.64 3.00 -2.70
CA ASN A 91 -9.53 2.28 -1.81
C ASN A 91 -9.65 2.99 -0.46
N SER A 92 -10.76 3.72 -0.27
CA SER A 92 -11.05 4.43 0.97
C SER A 92 -11.68 3.56 2.05
N GLU A 93 -11.91 2.26 1.79
CA GLU A 93 -12.46 1.31 2.78
C GLU A 93 -11.36 0.60 3.60
N ILE A 94 -10.08 0.89 3.33
CA ILE A 94 -8.92 0.30 4.03
C ILE A 94 -8.12 1.38 4.74
N GLU A 95 -7.31 0.98 5.72
CA GLU A 95 -6.43 1.85 6.47
C GLU A 95 -5.02 1.81 5.88
N ILE A 96 -4.44 2.98 5.60
CA ILE A 96 -3.05 3.10 5.17
C ILE A 96 -2.29 3.92 6.20
N GLU A 97 -1.25 3.33 6.78
CA GLU A 97 -0.38 3.95 7.76
C GLU A 97 1.00 4.26 7.15
N PRO A 98 1.31 5.52 6.83
CA PRO A 98 2.63 5.89 6.34
C PRO A 98 3.60 6.17 7.49
N ILE A 99 4.79 5.58 7.42
CA ILE A 99 5.89 5.81 8.36
C ILE A 99 7.11 6.26 7.56
N VAL A 100 7.52 7.52 7.76
CA VAL A 100 8.71 8.09 7.12
C VAL A 100 9.92 7.77 7.99
N ALA A 101 10.51 6.60 7.77
CA ALA A 101 11.65 6.13 8.56
C ALA A 101 12.56 5.19 7.76
N ASP A 102 13.84 5.20 8.13
CA ASP A 102 14.81 4.20 7.69
C ASP A 102 14.73 2.98 8.60
N LEU A 103 13.99 1.94 8.18
CA LEU A 103 13.87 0.73 8.98
C LEU A 103 15.22 0.02 9.06
N ASN A 104 15.71 -0.20 10.26
CA ASN A 104 16.98 -0.84 10.52
C ASN A 104 16.94 -1.60 11.86
N HIS A 105 18.04 -2.28 12.18
CA HIS A 105 18.12 -3.13 13.36
C HIS A 105 17.91 -2.40 14.70
N THR A 106 18.06 -1.08 14.76
CA THR A 106 17.88 -0.31 16.00
C THR A 106 16.45 0.15 16.23
N ASN A 107 15.58 0.20 15.20
CA ASN A 107 14.20 0.69 15.33
C ASN A 107 13.12 -0.34 14.96
N VAL A 108 13.49 -1.53 14.49
CA VAL A 108 12.54 -2.58 14.05
C VAL A 108 11.57 -3.09 15.13
N GLN A 109 11.83 -2.82 16.41
CA GLN A 109 10.93 -3.18 17.51
C GLN A 109 9.99 -2.05 17.91
N GLU A 110 10.28 -0.82 17.48
CA GLU A 110 9.53 0.39 17.84
C GLU A 110 8.53 0.80 16.74
N ILE A 111 8.80 0.36 15.52
CA ILE A 111 8.00 0.54 14.31
C ILE A 111 7.24 -0.75 14.03
#